data_AF-A0A1Z9FE93-F1
#
_entry.id   AF-A0A1Z9FE93-F1
#
_cell.length_a   1.000
_cell.length_b   1.000
_cell.length_c   1.000
_cell.angle_alpha   90.00
_cell.angle_beta   90.00
_cell.angle_gamma   90.00
#
_symmetry.space_group_name_H-M   'P 1'
#
loop_
_entity.id
_entity.type
_entity.pdbx_description
1 polymer ?
#
loop_
_entity_poly.entity_id
_entity_poly.type
_entity_poly.pdbx_seq_one_letter_code
_entity_poly.pdbx_strand_id
1 'polypeptide(L)'
;MNKNVGIMVKAVEHCAPVVEAIHSAFKNNRNKFKDLSIFFDRVSKVPDGIECGIFSSSELACFSGSLICHNIDLLPTCTNIVNDIKITSICDDFNVLMYYQIIDKMKDVRIIALNPEVQRKIKRTTMMDVELLQDVNDLVDMVA
;
A
#
# COMPACT_ATOMS: atom_id res chain seq x y z
N MET A 1 13.73 3.78 15.56
CA MET A 1 12.93 2.67 16.12
C MET A 1 12.27 1.96 14.96
N ASN A 2 12.52 0.67 14.78
CA ASN A 2 11.88 -0.13 13.74
C ASN A 2 10.36 -0.07 13.92
N LYS A 3 9.62 0.31 12.88
CA LYS A 3 8.16 0.46 12.92
C LYS A 3 7.45 -0.85 12.57
N ASN A 4 6.17 -0.94 12.91
CA ASN A 4 5.30 -1.98 12.33
C ASN A 4 4.96 -1.57 10.89
N VAL A 5 4.91 -2.54 10.00
CA VAL A 5 4.54 -2.35 8.60
C VAL A 5 3.29 -3.17 8.31
N GLY A 6 2.27 -2.50 7.78
CA GLY A 6 1.06 -3.11 7.27
C GLY A 6 1.05 -3.08 5.75
N ILE A 7 0.44 -4.08 5.11
CA ILE A 7 0.13 -4.07 3.69
C ILE A 7 -1.38 -4.26 3.53
N MET A 8 -2.07 -3.25 3.00
CA MET A 8 -3.50 -3.32 2.72
C MET A 8 -3.74 -3.77 1.28
N VAL A 9 -4.50 -4.85 1.13
CA VAL A 9 -4.77 -5.58 -0.12
C VAL A 9 -6.28 -5.64 -0.41
N LYS A 10 -6.68 -5.49 -1.67
CA LYS A 10 -8.09 -5.33 -2.08
C LYS A 10 -8.82 -6.68 -2.08
N ALA A 11 -8.21 -7.68 -2.70
CA ALA A 11 -8.70 -9.06 -2.68
C ALA A 11 -7.56 -10.02 -2.97
N VAL A 12 -7.61 -11.21 -2.36
CA VAL A 12 -6.51 -12.19 -2.47
C VAL A 12 -6.45 -12.83 -3.85
N GLU A 13 -7.60 -13.09 -4.48
CA GLU A 13 -7.70 -13.88 -5.72
C GLU A 13 -7.09 -13.21 -6.97
N HIS A 14 -6.81 -11.91 -6.94
CA HIS A 14 -6.24 -11.18 -8.10
C HIS A 14 -4.89 -10.50 -7.83
N CYS A 15 -4.43 -10.48 -6.58
CA CYS A 15 -3.23 -9.75 -6.19
C CYS A 15 -2.11 -10.63 -5.63
N ALA A 16 -2.28 -11.96 -5.61
CA ALA A 16 -1.32 -12.90 -5.01
C ALA A 16 0.15 -12.67 -5.43
N PRO A 17 0.50 -12.48 -6.72
CA PRO A 17 1.90 -12.29 -7.11
C PRO A 17 2.52 -10.99 -6.56
N VAL A 18 1.73 -9.92 -6.48
CA VAL A 18 2.20 -8.63 -5.94
C VAL A 18 2.38 -8.73 -4.43
N VAL A 19 1.45 -9.38 -3.74
CA VAL A 19 1.55 -9.62 -2.30
C VAL A 19 2.75 -10.48 -1.97
N GLU A 20 3.01 -11.54 -2.74
CA GLU A 20 4.18 -12.40 -2.59
C GLU A 20 5.49 -11.63 -2.84
N ALA A 21 5.54 -10.77 -3.87
CA ALA A 21 6.71 -9.95 -4.16
C ALA A 21 7.01 -8.96 -3.03
N ILE A 22 5.98 -8.24 -2.54
CA ILE A 22 6.13 -7.32 -1.41
C ILE A 22 6.54 -8.11 -0.16
N HIS A 23 5.85 -9.19 0.18
CA HIS A 23 6.19 -10.03 1.33
C HIS A 23 7.64 -10.54 1.25
N SER A 24 8.10 -10.99 0.08
CA SER A 24 9.47 -11.46 -0.14
C SER A 24 10.50 -10.34 0.08
N ALA A 25 10.23 -9.14 -0.41
CA ALA A 25 11.09 -7.97 -0.18
C ALA A 25 11.21 -7.65 1.31
N PHE A 26 10.10 -7.67 2.06
CA PHE A 26 10.12 -7.47 3.51
C PHE A 26 10.79 -8.63 4.24
N LYS A 27 10.56 -9.88 3.86
CA LYS A 27 11.23 -11.05 4.45
C LYS A 27 12.76 -10.94 4.33
N ASN A 28 13.26 -10.51 3.18
CA ASN A 28 14.69 -10.31 2.94
C ASN A 28 15.28 -9.12 3.73
N ASN A 29 14.44 -8.22 4.24
CA ASN A 29 14.84 -7.02 4.97
C ASN A 29 14.27 -7.00 6.41
N ARG A 30 14.11 -8.17 7.04
CA ARG A 30 13.45 -8.32 8.35
C ARG A 30 14.07 -7.47 9.48
N ASN A 31 15.34 -7.10 9.35
CA ASN A 31 16.06 -6.25 10.30
C ASN A 31 15.67 -4.75 10.25
N LYS A 32 14.97 -4.30 9.20
CA LYS A 32 14.59 -2.89 9.03
C LYS A 32 13.29 -2.51 9.74
N PHE A 33 12.41 -3.46 10.03
CA PHE A 33 11.09 -3.24 10.64
C PHE A 33 10.87 -4.14 11.86
N LYS A 34 9.87 -3.81 12.68
CA LYS A 34 9.55 -4.55 13.91
C LYS A 34 8.63 -5.72 13.62
N ASP A 35 7.55 -5.47 12.88
CA ASP A 35 6.61 -6.51 12.49
C ASP A 35 5.97 -6.24 11.13
N LEU A 36 5.53 -7.30 10.46
CA LEU A 36 4.81 -7.25 9.19
C LEU A 36 3.41 -7.81 9.38
N SER A 37 2.41 -7.12 8.84
CA SER A 37 1.02 -7.55 8.83
C SER A 37 0.40 -7.30 7.48
N ILE A 38 -0.51 -8.18 7.06
CA ILE A 38 -1.28 -8.02 5.82
C ILE A 38 -2.76 -7.89 6.19
N PHE A 39 -3.40 -6.87 5.65
CA PHE A 39 -4.80 -6.53 5.84
C PHE A 39 -5.54 -6.73 4.52
N PHE A 40 -6.71 -7.36 4.56
CA PHE A 40 -7.52 -7.61 3.38
C PHE A 40 -8.88 -6.94 3.48
N ASP A 41 -9.28 -6.24 2.41
CA ASP A 41 -10.65 -5.70 2.32
C ASP A 41 -11.69 -6.82 2.18
N ARG A 42 -11.36 -7.86 1.41
CA ARG A 42 -12.14 -9.10 1.30
C ARG A 42 -11.22 -10.32 1.30
N VAL A 43 -11.44 -11.25 2.23
CA VAL A 43 -10.72 -12.52 2.31
C VAL A 43 -11.52 -13.58 1.55
N SER A 44 -11.00 -14.06 0.43
CA SER A 44 -11.54 -15.24 -0.26
C SER A 44 -10.62 -16.46 -0.15
N LYS A 45 -9.29 -16.27 -0.10
CA LYS A 45 -8.27 -17.30 0.20
C LYS A 45 -7.10 -16.67 0.94
N VAL A 46 -6.29 -17.46 1.65
CA VAL A 46 -5.01 -17.00 2.23
C VAL A 46 -3.89 -17.46 1.29
N PRO A 47 -2.93 -16.61 0.90
CA PRO A 47 -1.81 -17.05 0.07
C PRO A 47 -0.92 -18.02 0.84
N ASP A 48 -0.53 -19.12 0.21
CA ASP A 48 0.36 -20.11 0.81
C ASP A 48 1.78 -19.53 0.97
N GLY A 49 2.47 -19.90 2.05
CA GLY A 49 3.89 -19.52 2.27
C GLY A 49 4.13 -18.10 2.79
N ILE A 50 3.09 -17.36 3.17
CA ILE A 50 3.22 -16.07 3.87
C ILE A 50 3.41 -16.31 5.38
N GLU A 51 4.48 -15.75 5.93
CA GLU A 51 4.87 -15.90 7.34
C GLU A 51 4.71 -14.57 8.09
N CYS A 52 3.49 -14.04 8.14
CA CYS A 52 3.18 -12.81 8.87
C CYS A 52 1.72 -12.81 9.38
N GLY A 53 1.37 -11.82 10.21
CA GLY A 53 -0.01 -11.65 10.68
C GLY A 53 -0.96 -11.31 9.52
N ILE A 54 -2.12 -11.97 9.46
CA ILE A 54 -3.14 -11.76 8.43
C ILE A 54 -4.44 -11.35 9.10
N PHE A 55 -5.02 -10.23 8.66
CA PHE A 55 -6.15 -9.58 9.30
C PHE A 55 -7.17 -9.08 8.27
N SER A 56 -8.41 -8.87 8.69
CA SER A 56 -9.37 -8.10 7.91
C SER A 56 -9.06 -6.60 7.97
N SER A 57 -9.55 -5.83 7.01
CA SER A 57 -9.38 -4.37 6.96
C SER A 57 -9.93 -3.65 8.18
N SER A 58 -10.92 -4.22 8.88
CA SER A 58 -11.45 -3.68 10.14
C SER A 58 -10.40 -3.59 11.26
N GLU A 59 -9.40 -4.49 11.26
CA GLU A 59 -8.33 -4.52 12.28
C GLU A 59 -7.32 -3.39 12.10
N LEU A 60 -7.36 -2.65 10.98
CA LEU A 60 -6.56 -1.44 10.81
C LEU A 60 -6.87 -0.39 11.89
N ALA A 61 -8.07 -0.41 12.48
CA ALA A 61 -8.42 0.44 13.62
C ALA A 61 -7.52 0.22 14.85
N CYS A 62 -6.88 -0.95 14.95
CA CYS A 62 -5.96 -1.31 16.03
C CYS A 62 -4.48 -1.20 15.60
N PHE A 63 -4.20 -0.93 14.32
CA PHE A 63 -2.85 -0.92 13.77
C PHE A 63 -2.19 0.47 13.83
N SER A 64 -0.96 0.53 14.32
CA SER A 64 -0.12 1.75 14.27
C SER A 64 1.21 1.46 13.58
N GLY A 65 1.66 2.39 12.75
CA GLY A 65 2.89 2.24 11.97
C GLY A 65 2.78 2.78 10.54
N SER A 66 3.52 2.14 9.63
CA SER A 66 3.47 2.48 8.20
C SER A 66 2.56 1.49 7.47
N LEU A 67 1.69 1.96 6.60
CA LEU A 67 0.77 1.14 5.81
C LEU A 67 1.05 1.32 4.32
N ILE A 68 1.38 0.23 3.64
CA ILE A 68 1.44 0.16 2.19
C ILE A 68 0.04 -0.16 1.68
N CYS A 69 -0.56 0.80 0.98
CA CYS A 69 -1.80 0.62 0.26
C CYS A 69 -1.45 0.14 -1.16
N HIS A 70 -1.51 -1.17 -1.41
CA HIS A 70 -1.01 -1.78 -2.66
C HIS A 70 -1.74 -1.31 -3.93
N ASN A 71 -2.92 -0.72 -3.77
CA ASN A 71 -3.75 -0.20 -4.83
C ASN A 71 -4.46 1.03 -4.30
N ILE A 72 -4.41 2.10 -5.09
CA ILE A 72 -4.91 3.43 -4.75
C ILE A 72 -6.43 3.50 -4.58
N ASP A 73 -7.19 2.55 -5.14
CA ASP A 73 -8.64 2.42 -4.93
C ASP A 73 -8.98 2.15 -3.46
N LEU A 74 -8.03 1.69 -2.66
CA LEU A 74 -8.20 1.42 -1.25
C LEU A 74 -7.91 2.64 -0.37
N LEU A 75 -7.42 3.75 -0.94
CA LEU A 75 -7.21 4.98 -0.18
C LEU A 75 -8.44 5.40 0.61
N PRO A 76 -9.68 5.29 0.10
CA PRO A 76 -10.86 5.59 0.88
C PRO A 76 -10.97 4.79 2.16
N THR A 77 -10.69 3.48 2.08
CA THR A 77 -10.69 2.57 3.23
C THR A 77 -9.56 2.90 4.19
N CYS A 78 -8.33 3.12 3.69
CA CYS A 78 -7.16 3.37 4.53
C CYS A 78 -7.20 4.73 5.26
N THR A 79 -7.66 5.78 4.59
CA THR A 79 -7.64 7.17 5.10
C THR A 79 -8.80 7.50 6.04
N ASN A 80 -9.90 6.74 5.99
CA ASN A 80 -11.04 6.96 6.88
C ASN A 80 -10.83 6.39 8.29
N ILE A 81 -9.68 5.78 8.56
CA ILE A 81 -9.39 5.12 9.83
C ILE A 81 -8.73 6.13 10.76
N VAL A 82 -9.32 6.30 11.94
CA VAL A 82 -8.87 7.24 12.98
C VAL A 82 -7.75 6.60 13.80
N ASN A 83 -6.60 6.34 13.17
CA ASN A 83 -5.42 5.82 13.87
C ASN A 83 -4.12 6.46 13.34
N ASP A 84 -3.03 6.38 14.12
CA ASP A 84 -1.72 6.91 13.74
C ASP A 84 -1.03 5.99 12.71
N ILE A 85 -1.49 6.09 11.47
CA ILE A 85 -0.99 5.31 10.34
C ILE A 85 -0.41 6.26 9.29
N LYS A 86 0.84 6.01 8.90
CA LYS A 86 1.48 6.68 7.76
C LYS A 86 1.24 5.87 6.50
N ILE A 87 0.45 6.41 5.57
CA ILE A 87 0.03 5.70 4.37
C ILE A 87 0.94 6.03 3.19
N THR A 88 1.43 4.97 2.54
CA THR A 88 2.09 5.02 1.24
C THR A 88 1.24 4.21 0.26
N SER A 89 0.74 4.84 -0.81
CA SER A 89 -0.12 4.18 -1.79
C SER A 89 0.59 3.93 -3.11
N ILE A 90 0.43 2.72 -3.63
CA ILE A 90 0.91 2.31 -4.93
C ILE A 90 -0.20 2.55 -5.96
N CYS A 91 0.17 3.12 -7.10
CA CYS A 91 -0.70 3.41 -8.23
C CYS A 91 -0.15 2.70 -9.48
N ASP A 92 -0.90 1.72 -9.96
CA ASP A 92 -0.58 0.86 -11.11
C ASP A 92 -1.32 1.27 -12.39
N ASP A 93 -2.51 1.85 -12.25
CA ASP A 93 -3.28 2.48 -13.33
C ASP A 93 -3.93 3.79 -12.86
N PHE A 94 -4.18 4.72 -13.77
CA PHE A 94 -4.79 6.02 -13.48
C PHE A 94 -6.03 6.29 -14.37
N ASN A 95 -7.21 5.83 -13.93
CA ASN A 95 -8.51 6.13 -14.52
C ASN A 95 -9.18 7.38 -13.92
N VAL A 96 -9.04 8.52 -14.60
CA VAL A 96 -9.46 9.87 -14.18
C VAL A 96 -10.83 9.95 -13.47
N LEU A 97 -11.84 9.18 -13.93
CA LEU A 97 -13.18 9.22 -13.33
C LEU A 97 -13.22 8.74 -11.88
N MET A 98 -12.47 7.67 -11.55
CA MET A 98 -12.34 7.22 -10.16
C MET A 98 -11.50 8.19 -9.33
N TYR A 99 -10.48 8.83 -9.94
CA TYR A 99 -9.57 9.69 -9.20
C TYR A 99 -10.20 10.96 -8.67
N TYR A 100 -11.21 11.53 -9.34
CA TYR A 100 -11.93 12.67 -8.80
C TYR A 100 -12.50 12.43 -7.40
N GLN A 101 -12.81 11.17 -7.05
CA GLN A 101 -13.32 10.81 -5.72
C GLN A 101 -12.24 10.69 -4.64
N ILE A 102 -10.97 10.59 -5.03
CA ILE A 102 -9.85 10.32 -4.10
C ILE A 102 -8.72 11.35 -4.17
N ILE A 103 -8.76 12.33 -5.09
CA ILE A 103 -7.74 13.39 -5.22
C ILE A 103 -7.48 14.13 -3.91
N ASP A 104 -8.52 14.45 -3.14
CA ASP A 104 -8.33 15.15 -1.86
C ASP A 104 -7.57 14.27 -0.86
N LYS A 105 -7.84 12.96 -0.85
CA LYS A 105 -7.13 11.99 -0.01
C LYS A 105 -5.68 11.81 -0.43
N MET A 106 -5.38 11.92 -1.73
CA MET A 106 -4.02 11.80 -2.24
C MET A 106 -3.09 12.89 -1.69
N LYS A 107 -3.61 14.08 -1.33
CA LYS A 107 -2.80 15.19 -0.83
C LYS A 107 -2.12 14.90 0.51
N ASP A 108 -2.73 14.02 1.32
CA ASP A 108 -2.27 13.71 2.67
C ASP A 108 -1.47 12.41 2.75
N VAL A 109 -1.26 11.73 1.61
CA VAL A 109 -0.57 10.44 1.56
C VAL A 109 0.59 10.45 0.57
N ARG A 110 1.61 9.62 0.81
CA ARG A 110 2.67 9.42 -0.19
C ARG A 110 2.12 8.56 -1.33
N ILE A 111 2.19 9.04 -2.55
CA ILE A 111 1.78 8.28 -3.75
C ILE A 111 3.03 7.84 -4.53
N ILE A 112 3.05 6.57 -4.93
CA ILE A 112 4.10 5.97 -5.75
C ILE A 112 3.45 5.41 -7.01
N ALA A 113 3.90 5.88 -8.18
CA ALA A 113 3.52 5.32 -9.47
C ALA A 113 4.38 4.08 -9.79
N LEU A 114 3.80 3.05 -10.39
CA LEU A 114 4.55 1.86 -10.82
C LEU A 114 5.25 2.02 -12.16
N ASN A 115 4.86 3.01 -12.97
CA ASN A 115 5.48 3.23 -14.26
C ASN A 115 5.43 4.71 -14.68
N PRO A 116 6.30 5.14 -15.62
CA PRO A 116 6.37 6.54 -16.06
C PRO A 116 5.09 7.06 -16.75
N GLU A 117 4.26 6.18 -17.31
CA GLU A 117 2.99 6.58 -17.91
C GLU A 117 1.99 7.02 -16.84
N VAL A 118 1.83 6.20 -15.79
CA VAL A 118 0.97 6.51 -14.63
C VAL A 118 1.44 7.77 -13.91
N GLN A 119 2.75 7.90 -13.67
CA GLN A 119 3.34 9.10 -13.06
C GLN A 119 2.96 10.37 -13.84
N ARG A 120 3.08 10.33 -15.18
CA ARG A 120 2.70 11.45 -16.05
C ARG A 120 1.20 11.73 -16.03
N LYS A 121 0.35 10.69 -15.99
CA LYS A 121 -1.11 10.83 -15.90
C LYS A 121 -1.54 11.49 -14.59
N ILE A 122 -0.95 11.07 -13.46
CA ILE A 122 -1.19 11.70 -12.16
C ILE A 122 -0.81 13.17 -12.22
N LYS A 123 0.44 13.48 -12.62
CA LYS A 123 0.93 14.87 -12.71
C LYS A 123 0.04 15.76 -13.59
N ARG A 124 -0.40 15.27 -14.75
CA ARG A 124 -1.27 16.03 -15.66
C ARG A 124 -2.66 16.30 -15.08
N THR A 125 -3.18 15.39 -14.26
CA THR A 125 -4.57 15.46 -13.77
C THR A 125 -4.65 16.18 -12.43
N THR A 126 -3.70 15.94 -11.53
CA THR A 126 -3.73 16.42 -10.15
C THR A 126 -2.71 17.52 -9.87
N MET A 127 -1.80 17.79 -10.82
CA MET A 127 -0.61 18.64 -10.64
C MET A 127 0.34 18.18 -9.52
N MET A 128 0.16 16.95 -9.02
CA MET A 128 1.05 16.38 -8.00
C MET A 128 2.27 15.72 -8.64
N ASP A 129 3.45 16.03 -8.11
CA ASP A 129 4.65 15.25 -8.37
C ASP A 129 4.64 14.01 -7.46
N VAL A 130 4.72 12.83 -8.06
CA VAL A 130 4.71 11.55 -7.34
C VAL A 130 5.96 10.74 -7.65
N GLU A 131 6.39 9.93 -6.70
CA GLU A 131 7.57 9.09 -6.81
C GLU A 131 7.31 7.93 -7.81
N LEU A 132 8.34 7.49 -8.53
CA LEU A 132 8.27 6.35 -9.44
C LEU A 132 9.00 5.17 -8.80
N LEU A 133 8.30 4.05 -8.62
CA LEU A 133 8.92 2.84 -8.07
C LEU A 133 9.97 2.30 -9.05
N GLN A 134 11.22 2.18 -8.61
CA GLN A 134 12.29 1.58 -9.41
C GLN A 134 12.44 0.09 -9.07
N ASP A 135 12.47 -0.23 -7.78
CA ASP A 135 12.57 -1.60 -7.25
C ASP A 135 11.58 -1.81 -6.10
N VAL A 136 11.04 -3.01 -5.94
CA VAL A 136 10.13 -3.36 -4.83
C VAL A 136 10.83 -3.20 -3.47
N ASN A 137 12.15 -3.39 -3.40
CA ASN A 137 12.92 -3.16 -2.18
C ASN A 137 12.93 -1.69 -1.75
N ASP A 138 12.74 -0.73 -2.67
CA ASP A 138 12.63 0.68 -2.33
C ASP A 138 11.41 0.94 -1.42
N LEU A 139 10.35 0.13 -1.55
CA LEU A 139 9.19 0.21 -0.65
C LEU A 139 9.59 -0.04 0.81
N VAL A 140 10.54 -0.95 1.05
CA VAL A 140 11.00 -1.26 2.40
C VAL A 140 11.67 -0.03 2.99
N ASP A 141 12.59 0.60 2.26
CA ASP A 141 13.31 1.78 2.74
C ASP A 141 12.39 3.00 2.92
N MET A 142 11.30 3.08 2.15
CA MET A 142 10.32 4.15 2.26
C MET A 142 9.44 4.07 3.50
N VAL A 143 9.24 2.86 4.07
CA VAL A 143 8.24 2.63 5.13
C VAL A 143 8.78 2.05 6.43
N ALA A 144 9.94 1.41 6.42
CA ALA A 144 10.60 0.84 7.61
C ALA A 144 11.20 1.94 8.52
#